data_AF-A0AAW1GSR3-F1
#
_entry.id   AF-A0AAW1GSR3-F1
#
_cell.length_a   1.000
_cell.length_b   1.000
_cell.length_c   1.000
_cell.angle_alpha   90.00
_cell.angle_beta   90.00
_cell.angle_gamma   90.00
#
_symmetry.space_group_name_H-M   'P 1'
#
loop_
_entity.id
_entity.type
_entity.pdbx_description
1 polymer ?
#
loop_
_entity_poly.entity_id
_entity_poly.type
_entity_poly.pdbx_seq_one_letter_code
_entity_poly.pdbx_strand_id
1 'polypeptide(L)'
;MYHKELIVSNSRLMIGATKTYKMCKEHVNGYENIGATLNDFKNFHRDVKCYINERDGQLFVDRFKNLADTREDFYFDYEVDADNSVARAVWADGAARRNYAVFGDAVSFDSTYSTNKYSMVFTPFTGVDNHRRSVTFCGALLFRENGESFTWLFRRFLEAMGGKEPQYIITDQDPGIIASVANVFKTVRHRFCTWHIMNKVLVKYEFDIRWSDIMAEHMVGPEREWFQEVFKIRRQWVLAHCRYLIMGSVLRTTQRSESENSFFKKFENSSGTLVEFWMRFESVIDQQRHTQKKLDNDNRHSSPKLLTQMPIENHGARVYTHVLFDDFQQEVISSTRGLSVRAISERNGVEITTLKDGLVGKLFDVQFDIATLQVCCTCLKFERCGMICRHIISILSSNGLNSILDGYVVRRWCKDAVGRTVDHVDVIDGRQVQLTRLWSEVYETVGLLKASDKDDIESLCTLIRDFRETLDPTTEELTKEHEIQQLLGFNTAKNKGSGKRMLSTKAVAVAKAAKPKRLCGNFLQRVTSVFQRLTLGVMLFDATSGSWSVTSVLHRET
;
A
#
# COMPACT_ATOMS: atom_id res chain seq x y z
N MET A 1 1.70 17.03 31.79
CA MET A 1 2.22 16.03 30.83
C MET A 1 1.10 15.36 30.04
N TYR A 2 0.13 14.71 30.70
CA TYR A 2 -0.96 13.96 30.04
C TYR A 2 -1.67 14.67 28.86
N HIS A 3 -2.22 15.88 29.05
CA HIS A 3 -2.91 16.59 27.96
C HIS A 3 -1.98 16.88 26.76
N LYS A 4 -0.69 17.15 27.02
CA LYS A 4 0.31 17.46 26.00
C LYS A 4 0.64 16.21 25.17
N GLU A 5 0.83 15.06 25.81
CA GLU A 5 0.98 13.76 25.15
C GLU A 5 -0.24 13.43 24.29
N LEU A 6 -1.44 13.65 24.82
CA LEU A 6 -2.66 13.36 24.09
C LEU A 6 -2.81 14.25 22.85
N ILE A 7 -2.41 15.52 22.91
CA ILE A 7 -2.38 16.44 21.75
C ILE A 7 -1.42 15.90 20.69
N VAL A 8 -0.20 15.51 21.07
CA VAL A 8 0.82 15.00 20.13
C VAL A 8 0.40 13.66 19.53
N SER A 9 -0.08 12.72 20.34
CA SER A 9 -0.56 11.40 19.89
C SER A 9 -1.74 11.52 18.93
N ASN A 10 -2.73 12.36 19.25
CA ASN A 10 -3.89 12.57 18.38
C ASN A 10 -3.54 13.28 17.06
N SER A 11 -2.46 14.04 17.02
CA SER A 11 -1.98 14.66 15.77
C SER A 11 -1.56 13.62 14.72
N ARG A 12 -1.15 12.41 15.14
CA ARG A 12 -0.87 11.26 14.26
C ARG A 12 -2.10 10.82 13.47
N LEU A 13 -3.29 11.11 13.98
CA LEU A 13 -4.60 10.79 13.38
C LEU A 13 -5.29 12.02 12.76
N MET A 14 -4.56 13.11 12.55
CA MET A 14 -5.11 14.40 12.07
C MET A 14 -6.19 15.00 12.99
N ILE A 15 -6.22 14.59 14.26
CA ILE A 15 -7.12 15.14 15.26
C ILE A 15 -6.44 16.37 15.87
N GLY A 16 -7.00 17.55 15.60
CA GLY A 16 -6.50 18.82 16.12
C GLY A 16 -6.89 19.09 17.57
N ALA A 17 -6.19 20.03 18.20
CA ALA A 17 -6.35 20.45 19.60
C ALA A 17 -7.81 20.62 20.07
N THR A 18 -8.67 21.25 19.27
CA THR A 18 -10.09 21.45 19.61
C THR A 18 -10.85 20.13 19.72
N LYS A 19 -10.60 19.19 18.81
CA LYS A 19 -11.27 17.88 18.85
C LYS A 19 -10.70 17.03 19.98
N THR A 20 -9.39 17.10 20.23
CA THR A 20 -8.76 16.47 21.40
C THR A 20 -9.34 16.98 22.72
N TYR A 21 -9.57 18.29 22.85
CA TYR A 21 -10.21 18.88 24.03
C TYR A 21 -11.64 18.33 24.24
N LYS A 22 -12.43 18.24 23.16
CA LYS A 22 -13.78 17.64 23.22
C LYS A 22 -13.74 16.15 23.59
N MET A 23 -12.75 15.40 23.10
CA MET A 23 -12.56 14.00 23.52
C MET A 23 -12.22 13.92 25.01
N CYS A 24 -11.32 14.77 25.50
CA CYS A 24 -11.01 14.83 26.94
C CYS A 24 -12.27 15.06 27.77
N LYS A 25 -13.12 16.01 27.36
CA LYS A 25 -14.40 16.30 28.01
C LYS A 25 -15.25 15.04 28.20
N GLU A 26 -15.35 14.19 27.18
CA GLU A 26 -16.14 12.95 27.29
C GLU A 26 -15.47 11.91 28.19
N HIS A 27 -14.14 11.88 28.26
CA HIS A 27 -13.42 10.97 29.16
C HIS A 27 -13.53 11.36 30.65
N VAL A 28 -13.66 12.65 30.95
CA VAL A 28 -13.73 13.19 32.33
C VAL A 28 -15.13 13.68 32.73
N ASN A 29 -16.14 13.38 31.92
CA ASN A 29 -17.56 13.68 32.17
C ASN A 29 -17.91 15.16 32.39
N GLY A 30 -17.18 16.10 31.80
CA GLY A 30 -17.45 17.53 32.00
C GLY A 30 -16.34 18.43 31.47
N TYR A 31 -16.64 19.70 31.20
CA TYR A 31 -15.59 20.66 30.80
C TYR A 31 -14.80 21.15 32.01
N GLU A 32 -15.48 21.32 33.13
CA GLU A 32 -14.97 21.68 34.44
C GLU A 32 -13.95 20.65 34.98
N ASN A 33 -14.06 19.39 34.58
CA ASN A 33 -13.21 18.30 35.05
C ASN A 33 -11.94 18.09 34.21
N ILE A 34 -11.74 18.86 33.15
CA ILE A 34 -10.56 18.70 32.26
C ILE A 34 -9.29 19.19 32.94
N GLY A 35 -9.38 20.18 33.84
CA GLY A 35 -8.21 20.78 34.50
C GLY A 35 -7.35 21.65 33.57
N ALA A 36 -7.83 21.95 32.36
CA ALA A 36 -7.19 22.83 31.40
C ALA A 36 -8.23 23.45 30.46
N THR A 37 -7.92 24.60 29.90
CA THR A 37 -8.82 25.30 28.98
C THR A 37 -8.60 24.87 27.52
N LEU A 38 -9.59 25.12 26.66
CA LEU A 38 -9.42 24.96 25.21
C LEU A 38 -8.23 25.78 24.68
N ASN A 39 -7.95 26.95 25.28
CA ASN A 39 -6.84 27.79 24.87
C ASN A 39 -5.50 27.15 25.22
N ASP A 40 -5.39 26.41 26.33
CA ASP A 40 -4.16 25.69 26.68
C ASP A 40 -3.83 24.61 25.65
N PHE A 41 -4.84 23.86 25.20
CA PHE A 41 -4.68 22.87 24.12
C PHE A 41 -4.24 23.53 22.82
N LYS A 42 -4.87 24.65 22.44
CA LYS A 42 -4.52 25.40 21.22
C LYS A 42 -3.12 26.01 21.30
N ASN A 43 -2.77 26.60 22.45
CA ASN A 43 -1.48 27.20 22.72
C ASN A 43 -0.38 26.15 22.63
N PHE A 44 -0.53 25.02 23.32
CA PHE A 44 0.46 23.96 23.26
C PHE A 44 0.62 23.38 21.85
N HIS A 45 -0.48 23.13 21.14
CA HIS A 45 -0.43 22.68 19.74
C HIS A 45 0.29 23.68 18.82
N ARG A 46 0.05 24.99 19.02
CA ARG A 46 0.79 26.06 18.34
C ARG A 46 2.28 25.99 18.70
N ASP A 47 2.61 25.80 19.96
CA ASP A 47 4.00 25.79 20.44
C ASP A 47 4.77 24.59 19.87
N VAL A 48 4.15 23.40 19.77
CA VAL A 48 4.70 22.25 19.05
C VAL A 48 4.96 22.59 17.58
N LYS A 49 4.00 23.24 16.90
CA LYS A 49 4.19 23.67 15.52
C LYS A 49 5.31 24.70 15.36
N CYS A 50 5.42 25.65 16.28
CA CYS A 50 6.51 26.63 16.32
C CYS A 50 7.86 25.94 16.53
N TYR A 51 7.93 24.97 17.45
CA TYR A 51 9.13 24.18 17.70
C TYR A 51 9.59 23.45 16.44
N ILE A 52 8.66 22.81 15.73
CA ILE A 52 8.96 22.08 14.48
C ILE A 52 9.35 23.04 13.35
N ASN A 53 8.69 24.19 13.20
CA ASN A 53 8.70 24.98 11.97
C ASN A 53 10.09 25.24 11.35
N GLU A 54 11.05 25.77 12.14
CA GLU A 54 12.40 26.07 11.65
C GLU A 54 13.36 24.87 11.71
N ARG A 55 13.00 23.85 12.49
CA ARG A 55 13.79 22.65 12.72
C ARG A 55 13.32 21.46 11.90
N ASP A 56 12.27 21.60 11.11
CA ASP A 56 11.48 20.50 10.55
C ASP A 56 12.31 19.48 9.75
N GLY A 57 13.08 19.96 8.77
CA GLY A 57 13.97 19.10 7.97
C GLY A 57 15.06 18.44 8.82
N GLN A 58 15.61 19.17 9.79
CA GLN A 58 16.63 18.64 10.71
C GLN A 58 16.06 17.57 11.62
N LEU A 59 14.91 17.84 12.25
CA LEU A 59 14.19 16.89 13.12
C LEU A 59 13.83 15.63 12.34
N PHE A 60 13.32 15.78 11.12
CA PHE A 60 13.07 14.66 10.23
C PHE A 60 14.33 13.82 10.03
N VAL A 61 15.43 14.40 9.56
CA VAL A 61 16.68 13.65 9.34
C VAL A 61 17.23 13.03 10.63
N ASP A 62 17.23 13.75 11.74
CA ASP A 62 17.75 13.28 13.02
C ASP A 62 16.97 12.06 13.53
N ARG A 63 15.65 12.04 13.32
CA ARG A 63 14.82 10.87 13.65
C ARG A 63 15.24 9.65 12.85
N PHE A 64 15.41 9.79 11.54
CA PHE A 64 15.77 8.66 10.69
C PHE A 64 17.21 8.19 10.92
N LYS A 65 18.15 9.11 11.18
CA LYS A 65 19.49 8.75 11.63
C LYS A 65 19.44 7.97 12.94
N ASN A 66 18.69 8.44 13.92
CA ASN A 66 18.53 7.72 15.18
C ASN A 66 17.92 6.32 14.97
N LEU A 67 16.95 6.18 14.08
CA LEU A 67 16.39 4.87 13.72
C LEU A 67 17.44 3.96 13.06
N ALA A 68 18.25 4.49 12.15
CA ALA A 68 19.34 3.74 11.51
C ALA A 68 20.44 3.34 12.52
N ASP A 69 20.80 4.23 13.45
CA ASP A 69 21.81 3.98 14.48
C ASP A 69 21.34 2.96 15.53
N THR A 70 20.03 2.92 15.79
CA THR A 70 19.44 2.02 16.81
C THR A 70 18.93 0.70 16.25
N ARG A 71 18.75 0.58 14.94
CA ARG A 71 18.20 -0.61 14.27
C ARG A 71 19.04 -0.97 13.06
N GLU A 72 19.83 -2.03 13.15
CA GLU A 72 20.71 -2.50 12.07
C GLU A 72 19.95 -2.85 10.77
N ASP A 73 18.69 -3.26 10.88
CA ASP A 73 17.86 -3.62 9.73
C ASP A 73 17.15 -2.41 9.08
N PHE A 74 17.32 -1.21 9.63
CA PHE A 74 16.75 0.03 9.11
C PHE A 74 17.70 0.72 8.12
N TYR A 75 17.20 1.00 6.92
CA TYR A 75 17.92 1.73 5.89
C TYR A 75 17.40 3.17 5.79
N PHE A 76 18.31 4.14 5.70
CA PHE A 76 18.00 5.53 5.44
C PHE A 76 19.10 6.21 4.63
N ASP A 77 18.71 6.97 3.60
CA ASP A 77 19.62 7.87 2.88
C ASP A 77 18.88 9.14 2.47
N TYR A 78 19.59 10.26 2.36
CA TYR A 78 19.02 11.56 2.00
C TYR A 78 20.07 12.48 1.38
N GLU A 79 19.58 13.47 0.62
CA GLU A 79 20.40 14.58 0.15
C GLU A 79 19.71 15.92 0.40
N VAL A 80 20.53 16.94 0.57
CA VAL A 80 20.12 18.34 0.71
C VAL A 80 20.40 19.12 -0.57
N ASP A 81 19.64 20.18 -0.80
CA ASP A 81 19.93 21.12 -1.89
C ASP A 81 20.99 22.17 -1.48
N ALA A 82 21.29 23.09 -2.40
CA ALA A 82 22.26 24.17 -2.17
C ALA A 82 21.90 25.07 -0.97
N ASP A 83 20.62 25.11 -0.59
CA ASP A 83 20.11 25.90 0.54
C ASP A 83 20.14 25.11 1.86
N ASN A 84 20.75 23.91 1.86
CA ASN A 84 20.78 22.99 3.00
C ASN A 84 19.37 22.55 3.44
N SER A 85 18.42 22.46 2.51
CA SER A 85 17.08 21.90 2.74
C SER A 85 16.99 20.49 2.17
N VAL A 86 16.21 19.60 2.81
CA VAL A 86 16.03 18.21 2.35
C VAL A 86 15.45 18.20 0.93
N ALA A 87 16.21 17.68 -0.03
CA ALA A 87 15.82 17.60 -1.44
C ALA A 87 15.23 16.24 -1.79
N ARG A 88 15.80 15.17 -1.22
CA ARG A 88 15.35 13.79 -1.40
C ARG A 88 15.70 12.95 -0.19
N ALA A 89 14.82 12.02 0.17
CA ALA A 89 15.02 11.09 1.27
C ALA A 89 14.37 9.75 0.94
N VAL A 90 14.99 8.65 1.35
CA VAL A 90 14.52 7.28 1.13
C VAL A 90 14.78 6.44 2.37
N TRP A 91 13.82 5.58 2.73
CA TRP A 91 13.92 4.73 3.90
C TRP A 91 13.19 3.41 3.72
N ALA A 92 13.70 2.38 4.38
CA ALA A 92 13.07 1.07 4.49
C ALA A 92 13.42 0.44 5.84
N ASP A 93 12.42 0.08 6.64
CA ASP A 93 12.68 -0.65 7.87
C ASP A 93 12.86 -2.15 7.62
N GLY A 94 13.33 -2.88 8.62
CA GLY A 94 13.63 -4.30 8.44
C GLY A 94 12.43 -5.17 8.08
N ALA A 95 11.24 -4.86 8.59
CA ALA A 95 10.03 -5.58 8.22
C ALA A 95 9.72 -5.40 6.72
N ALA A 96 9.84 -4.17 6.21
CA ALA A 96 9.65 -3.87 4.80
C ALA A 96 10.69 -4.59 3.91
N ARG A 97 11.96 -4.63 4.34
CA ARG A 97 13.05 -5.33 3.63
C ARG A 97 12.87 -6.86 3.64
N ARG A 98 12.44 -7.45 4.76
CA ARG A 98 12.09 -8.88 4.85
C ARG A 98 10.91 -9.23 3.93
N ASN A 99 9.89 -8.37 3.91
CA ASN A 99 8.77 -8.53 2.99
C ASN A 99 9.22 -8.44 1.53
N TYR A 100 10.14 -7.54 1.18
CA TYR A 100 10.70 -7.46 -0.16
C TYR A 100 11.46 -8.73 -0.56
N ALA A 101 12.19 -9.35 0.37
CA ALA A 101 12.93 -10.59 0.09
C ALA A 101 12.01 -11.72 -0.42
N VAL A 102 10.76 -11.76 0.05
CA VAL A 102 9.74 -12.77 -0.30
C VAL A 102 8.80 -12.32 -1.42
N PHE A 103 8.34 -11.06 -1.36
CA PHE A 103 7.25 -10.52 -2.18
C PHE A 103 7.70 -9.46 -3.20
N GLY A 104 9.01 -9.19 -3.30
CA GLY A 104 9.61 -8.18 -4.17
C GLY A 104 9.78 -8.61 -5.63
N ASP A 105 9.17 -9.71 -6.06
CA ASP A 105 9.23 -10.16 -7.46
C ASP A 105 8.45 -9.24 -8.41
N ALA A 106 7.36 -8.62 -7.94
CA ALA A 106 6.64 -7.58 -8.67
C ALA A 106 6.41 -6.36 -7.78
N VAL A 107 6.94 -5.21 -8.20
CA VAL A 107 6.92 -3.95 -7.45
C VAL A 107 6.12 -2.90 -8.21
N SER A 108 5.23 -2.21 -7.51
CA SER A 108 4.57 -1.00 -7.96
C SER A 108 5.33 0.21 -7.42
N PHE A 109 5.56 1.19 -8.29
CA PHE A 109 6.12 2.50 -7.94
C PHE A 109 5.20 3.57 -8.48
N ASP A 110 4.65 4.38 -7.57
CA ASP A 110 3.72 5.46 -7.90
C ASP A 110 4.20 6.78 -7.31
N SER A 111 4.19 7.85 -8.11
CA SER A 111 4.61 9.19 -7.70
C SER A 111 3.40 10.12 -7.66
N THR A 112 2.66 10.10 -6.55
CA THR A 112 1.26 10.59 -6.56
C THR A 112 0.92 11.68 -5.55
N TYR A 113 1.68 11.87 -4.48
CA TYR A 113 1.19 12.66 -3.35
C TYR A 113 2.02 13.91 -3.05
N SER A 114 1.44 15.10 -3.27
CA SER A 114 1.96 16.33 -2.65
C SER A 114 1.58 16.32 -1.17
N THR A 115 2.45 15.78 -0.31
CA THR A 115 2.08 15.37 1.05
C THR A 115 2.30 16.43 2.13
N ASN A 116 3.07 17.48 1.85
CA ASN A 116 3.56 18.40 2.87
C ASN A 116 3.70 19.85 2.35
N LYS A 117 3.95 20.77 3.28
CA LYS A 117 4.10 22.22 3.07
C LYS A 117 5.25 22.62 2.15
N TYR A 118 6.16 21.68 1.83
CA TYR A 118 7.28 21.89 0.92
C TYR A 118 7.00 21.40 -0.50
N SER A 119 5.81 20.83 -0.73
CA SER A 119 5.43 20.22 -2.00
C SER A 119 6.45 19.17 -2.46
N MET A 120 7.04 18.43 -1.51
CA MET A 120 7.76 17.20 -1.83
C MET A 120 6.73 16.11 -2.13
N VAL A 121 7.05 15.26 -3.09
CA VAL A 121 6.22 14.15 -3.53
C VAL A 121 6.60 12.91 -2.75
N PHE A 122 5.63 12.27 -2.12
CA PHE A 122 5.82 10.96 -1.53
C PHE A 122 5.65 9.87 -2.59
N THR A 123 6.64 8.98 -2.68
CA THR A 123 6.72 7.91 -3.70
C THR A 123 6.97 6.56 -3.02
N PRO A 124 5.93 5.77 -2.70
CA PRO A 124 6.11 4.46 -2.09
C PRO A 124 6.52 3.40 -3.12
N PHE A 125 7.30 2.42 -2.68
CA PHE A 125 7.47 1.14 -3.37
C PHE A 125 6.60 0.10 -2.68
N THR A 126 5.68 -0.51 -3.42
CA THR A 126 4.72 -1.47 -2.88
C THR A 126 4.72 -2.78 -3.66
N GLY A 127 4.18 -3.82 -3.05
CA GLY A 127 3.93 -5.10 -3.69
C GLY A 127 2.72 -5.79 -3.08
N VAL A 128 2.64 -7.10 -3.28
CA VAL A 128 1.51 -7.92 -2.80
C VAL A 128 2.00 -9.09 -1.96
N ASP A 129 1.51 -9.19 -0.74
CA ASP A 129 1.84 -10.28 0.18
C ASP A 129 1.04 -11.56 -0.10
N ASN A 130 1.31 -12.62 0.66
CA ASN A 130 0.61 -13.91 0.60
C ASN A 130 -0.87 -13.86 1.02
N HIS A 131 -1.38 -12.72 1.48
CA HIS A 131 -2.80 -12.49 1.76
C HIS A 131 -3.47 -11.62 0.70
N ARG A 132 -2.78 -11.35 -0.41
CA ARG A 132 -3.24 -10.44 -1.46
C ARG A 132 -3.53 -9.02 -0.96
N ARG A 133 -2.82 -8.58 0.08
CA ARG A 133 -2.86 -7.21 0.59
C ARG A 133 -1.67 -6.44 0.02
N SER A 134 -1.84 -5.12 -0.12
CA SER A 134 -0.72 -4.25 -0.47
C SER A 134 0.26 -4.22 0.71
N VAL A 135 1.54 -4.35 0.41
CA VAL A 135 2.64 -4.27 1.37
C VAL A 135 3.62 -3.20 0.92
N THR A 136 4.07 -2.36 1.85
CA THR A 136 5.04 -1.29 1.57
C THR A 136 6.46 -1.79 1.82
N PHE A 137 7.34 -1.66 0.82
CA PHE A 137 8.75 -2.06 0.89
C PHE A 137 9.69 -0.89 1.19
N CYS A 138 9.34 0.30 0.72
CA CYS A 138 10.18 1.49 0.87
C CYS A 138 9.31 2.75 0.77
N GLY A 139 9.65 3.78 1.54
CA GLY A 139 9.10 5.12 1.40
C GLY A 139 10.16 6.08 0.88
N ALA A 140 9.75 7.08 0.10
CA ALA A 140 10.64 8.14 -0.33
C ALA A 140 9.92 9.48 -0.50
N LEU A 141 10.66 10.56 -0.33
CA LEU A 141 10.21 11.93 -0.57
C LEU A 141 11.15 12.58 -1.60
N LEU A 142 10.58 13.17 -2.65
CA LEU A 142 11.32 13.86 -3.70
C LEU A 142 10.83 15.30 -3.86
N PHE A 143 11.73 16.27 -3.79
CA PHE A 143 11.38 17.67 -4.08
C PHE A 143 11.17 17.93 -5.59
N ARG A 144 11.97 17.26 -6.44
CA ARG A 144 11.91 17.33 -7.90
C ARG A 144 11.69 15.93 -8.49
N GLU A 145 10.69 15.84 -9.36
CA GLU A 145 10.38 14.65 -10.15
C GLU A 145 11.08 14.72 -11.50
N ASN A 146 12.37 14.38 -11.53
CA ASN A 146 13.19 14.37 -12.74
C ASN A 146 14.05 13.09 -12.81
N GLY A 147 14.65 12.83 -13.97
CA GLY A 147 15.44 11.61 -14.19
C GLY A 147 16.61 11.43 -13.21
N GLU A 148 17.25 12.52 -12.77
CA GLU A 148 18.33 12.46 -11.77
C GLU A 148 17.81 12.00 -10.40
N SER A 149 16.71 12.58 -9.93
CA SER A 149 16.05 12.18 -8.69
C SER A 149 15.57 10.74 -8.73
N PHE A 150 14.96 10.31 -9.83
CA PHE A 150 14.49 8.93 -9.99
C PHE A 150 15.65 7.94 -10.08
N THR A 151 16.73 8.27 -10.80
CA THR A 151 17.94 7.44 -10.88
C THR A 151 18.57 7.28 -9.49
N TRP A 152 18.71 8.36 -8.73
CA TRP A 152 19.19 8.27 -7.35
C TRP A 152 18.27 7.38 -6.52
N LEU A 153 16.95 7.62 -6.57
CA LEU A 153 15.99 6.88 -5.77
C LEU A 153 16.03 5.38 -6.06
N PHE A 154 16.05 4.98 -7.33
CA PHE A 154 16.10 3.57 -7.71
C PHE A 154 17.42 2.91 -7.30
N ARG A 155 18.57 3.62 -7.33
CA ARG A 155 19.85 3.09 -6.83
C ARG A 155 19.79 2.85 -5.32
N ARG A 156 19.31 3.84 -4.56
CA ARG A 156 19.18 3.73 -3.10
C ARG A 156 18.16 2.67 -2.70
N PHE A 157 17.07 2.53 -3.45
CA PHE A 157 16.12 1.43 -3.27
C PHE A 157 16.80 0.07 -3.47
N LEU A 158 17.56 -0.11 -4.56
CA LEU A 158 18.29 -1.35 -4.82
C LEU A 158 19.29 -1.68 -3.72
N GLU A 159 20.04 -0.68 -3.24
CA GLU A 159 20.96 -0.82 -2.11
C GLU A 159 20.23 -1.20 -0.81
N ALA A 160 19.12 -0.53 -0.49
CA ALA A 160 18.28 -0.87 0.66
C ALA A 160 17.81 -2.34 0.60
N MET A 161 17.52 -2.84 -0.60
CA MET A 161 17.09 -4.22 -0.83
C MET A 161 18.24 -5.23 -1.00
N GLY A 162 19.47 -4.84 -0.66
CA GLY A 162 20.64 -5.73 -0.69
C GLY A 162 21.10 -6.09 -2.10
N GLY A 163 20.87 -5.21 -3.08
CA GLY A 163 21.24 -5.44 -4.48
C GLY A 163 20.31 -6.36 -5.26
N LYS A 164 19.21 -6.83 -4.64
CA LYS A 164 18.22 -7.69 -5.30
C LYS A 164 17.28 -6.85 -6.15
N GLU A 165 17.34 -7.01 -7.46
CA GLU A 165 16.39 -6.40 -8.39
C GLU A 165 15.02 -7.10 -8.37
N PRO A 166 13.90 -6.38 -8.59
CA PRO A 166 12.61 -7.03 -8.80
C PRO A 166 12.59 -7.74 -10.17
N GLN A 167 11.66 -8.68 -10.38
CA GLN A 167 11.47 -9.23 -11.73
C GLN A 167 10.67 -8.27 -12.61
N TYR A 168 9.69 -7.59 -12.01
CA TYR A 168 8.84 -6.61 -12.66
C TYR A 168 8.78 -5.33 -11.83
N ILE A 169 8.89 -4.19 -12.50
CA ILE A 169 8.53 -2.90 -11.92
C ILE A 169 7.41 -2.27 -12.74
N ILE A 170 6.39 -1.79 -12.03
CA ILE A 170 5.17 -1.25 -12.60
C ILE A 170 5.11 0.22 -12.23
N THR A 171 5.12 1.11 -13.21
CA THR A 171 5.14 2.57 -12.99
C THR A 171 4.12 3.27 -13.88
N ASP A 172 3.99 4.58 -13.73
CA ASP A 172 3.35 5.42 -14.74
C ASP A 172 4.20 5.52 -16.03
N GLN A 173 3.78 6.37 -16.97
CA GLN A 173 4.46 6.60 -18.25
C GLN A 173 5.42 7.80 -18.22
N ASP A 174 5.92 8.21 -17.04
CA ASP A 174 6.86 9.32 -16.93
C ASP A 174 8.19 8.98 -17.65
N PRO A 175 8.64 9.78 -18.63
CA PRO A 175 9.88 9.51 -19.36
C PRO A 175 11.13 9.46 -18.48
N GLY A 176 11.15 10.25 -17.39
CA GLY A 176 12.24 10.26 -16.42
C GLY A 176 12.28 8.96 -15.62
N ILE A 177 11.12 8.43 -15.23
CA ILE A 177 11.02 7.11 -14.59
C ILE A 177 11.48 6.01 -15.56
N ILE A 178 10.97 6.00 -16.80
CA ILE A 178 11.35 5.00 -17.82
C ILE A 178 12.87 4.97 -18.03
N ALA A 179 13.48 6.14 -18.25
CA ALA A 179 14.92 6.24 -18.46
C ALA A 179 15.72 5.79 -17.22
N SER A 180 15.25 6.14 -16.02
CA SER A 180 15.92 5.77 -14.78
C SER A 180 15.82 4.29 -14.47
N VAL A 181 14.67 3.65 -14.73
CA VAL A 181 14.50 2.20 -14.61
C VAL A 181 15.48 1.46 -15.51
N ALA A 182 15.59 1.87 -16.78
CA ALA A 182 16.52 1.28 -17.74
C ALA A 182 18.00 1.51 -17.39
N ASN A 183 18.32 2.63 -16.72
CA ASN A 183 19.68 2.96 -16.31
C ASN A 183 20.13 2.20 -15.05
N VAL A 184 19.21 1.94 -14.12
CA VAL A 184 19.55 1.36 -12.80
C VAL A 184 19.40 -0.15 -12.78
N PHE A 185 18.32 -0.69 -13.35
CA PHE A 185 18.02 -2.12 -13.28
C PHE A 185 18.42 -2.82 -14.57
N LYS A 186 19.17 -3.92 -14.44
CA LYS A 186 19.72 -4.66 -15.58
C LYS A 186 18.78 -5.75 -16.10
N THR A 187 17.99 -6.33 -15.20
CA THR A 187 17.18 -7.53 -15.47
C THR A 187 15.68 -7.30 -15.35
N VAL A 188 15.27 -6.21 -14.71
CA VAL A 188 13.88 -5.82 -14.51
C VAL A 188 13.12 -5.69 -15.83
N ARG A 189 11.91 -6.25 -15.84
CA ARG A 189 10.93 -6.01 -16.90
C ARG A 189 10.01 -4.86 -16.50
N HIS A 190 10.17 -3.72 -17.17
CA HIS A 190 9.31 -2.56 -16.96
C HIS A 190 7.90 -2.76 -17.55
N ARG A 191 6.89 -2.35 -16.78
CA ARG A 191 5.47 -2.41 -17.14
C ARG A 191 4.79 -1.11 -16.74
N PHE A 192 3.72 -0.78 -17.44
CA PHE A 192 2.91 0.38 -17.10
C PHE A 192 1.71 -0.01 -16.24
N CYS A 193 1.37 0.86 -15.29
CA CYS A 193 0.23 0.71 -14.41
C CYS A 193 -1.08 0.79 -15.18
N THR A 194 -1.89 -0.27 -15.09
CA THR A 194 -3.19 -0.37 -15.76
C THR A 194 -4.14 0.76 -15.35
N TRP A 195 -4.19 1.16 -14.06
CA TRP A 195 -5.05 2.27 -13.61
C TRP A 195 -4.71 3.59 -14.32
N HIS A 196 -3.42 3.94 -14.39
CA HIS A 196 -2.97 5.15 -15.07
C HIS A 196 -3.31 5.15 -16.56
N ILE A 197 -3.27 3.98 -17.20
CA ILE A 197 -3.64 3.84 -18.61
C ILE A 197 -5.16 3.91 -18.79
N MET A 198 -5.92 3.20 -17.97
CA MET A 198 -7.39 3.19 -18.03
C MET A 198 -8.02 4.53 -17.60
N ASN A 199 -7.33 5.36 -16.82
CA ASN A 199 -7.78 6.73 -16.58
C ASN A 199 -7.55 7.64 -17.78
N LYS A 200 -6.51 7.39 -18.58
CA LYS A 200 -6.24 8.13 -19.83
C LYS A 200 -7.15 7.63 -20.97
N VAL A 201 -7.47 6.35 -20.96
CA VAL A 201 -8.37 5.67 -21.91
C VAL A 201 -9.73 5.52 -21.21
N LEU A 202 -10.59 6.54 -21.28
CA LEU A 202 -11.94 6.56 -20.67
C LEU A 202 -12.87 5.44 -21.21
N VAL A 203 -12.55 4.17 -20.99
CA VAL A 203 -13.39 3.05 -21.41
C VAL A 203 -13.30 1.95 -20.36
N LYS A 204 -14.38 1.79 -19.61
CA LYS A 204 -14.60 0.61 -18.77
C LYS A 204 -15.43 -0.37 -19.59
N TYR A 205 -14.94 -1.60 -19.70
CA TYR A 205 -15.53 -2.80 -20.32
C TYR A 205 -15.12 -3.13 -21.78
N GLU A 206 -14.78 -4.42 -21.94
CA GLU A 206 -14.52 -5.19 -23.17
C GLU A 206 -13.37 -4.77 -24.11
N PHE A 207 -12.17 -4.56 -23.55
CA PHE A 207 -10.95 -4.46 -24.38
C PHE A 207 -10.55 -5.78 -25.08
N ASP A 208 -11.10 -6.93 -24.64
CA ASP A 208 -10.73 -8.25 -25.17
C ASP A 208 -11.47 -8.65 -26.47
N ILE A 209 -12.44 -7.85 -26.93
CA ILE A 209 -13.12 -8.10 -28.21
C ILE A 209 -13.10 -6.82 -29.05
N ARG A 210 -12.09 -6.80 -29.93
CA ARG A 210 -11.96 -5.98 -31.15
C ARG A 210 -11.64 -4.49 -30.94
N TRP A 211 -10.35 -4.25 -30.66
CA TRP A 211 -9.66 -2.99 -30.99
C TRP A 211 -9.93 -2.51 -32.43
N SER A 212 -10.09 -3.44 -33.37
CA SER A 212 -10.49 -3.14 -34.75
C SER A 212 -11.86 -2.47 -34.84
N ASP A 213 -12.79 -2.84 -33.97
CA ASP A 213 -14.16 -2.32 -33.97
C ASP A 213 -14.19 -0.97 -33.26
N ILE A 214 -13.41 -0.78 -32.19
CA ILE A 214 -13.17 0.54 -31.55
C ILE A 214 -12.56 1.53 -32.56
N MET A 215 -11.60 1.08 -33.39
CA MET A 215 -10.98 1.90 -34.44
C MET A 215 -11.96 2.21 -35.58
N ALA A 216 -12.88 1.30 -35.88
CA ALA A 216 -13.88 1.44 -36.96
C ALA A 216 -15.10 2.27 -36.54
N GLU A 217 -15.59 2.10 -35.31
CA GLU A 217 -16.84 2.68 -34.79
C GLU A 217 -16.66 4.11 -34.27
N HIS A 218 -15.46 4.49 -33.82
CA HIS A 218 -15.19 5.83 -33.27
C HIS A 218 -14.51 6.82 -34.24
N MET A 219 -14.42 6.49 -35.55
CA MET A 219 -13.81 7.35 -36.59
C MET A 219 -12.55 8.09 -36.11
N VAL A 220 -11.64 7.40 -35.41
CA VAL A 220 -10.36 8.01 -35.04
C VAL A 220 -9.43 7.83 -36.23
N GLY A 221 -9.51 8.78 -37.17
CA GLY A 221 -8.63 8.83 -38.33
C GLY A 221 -7.14 8.76 -37.94
N PRO A 222 -6.26 8.45 -38.90
CA PRO A 222 -4.80 8.26 -38.71
C PRO A 222 -4.05 9.46 -38.11
N GLU A 223 -4.71 10.57 -37.80
CA GLU A 223 -4.12 11.84 -37.35
C GLU A 223 -3.87 11.93 -35.83
N ARG A 224 -4.32 10.97 -35.01
CA ARG A 224 -4.07 11.02 -33.55
C ARG A 224 -2.82 10.22 -33.17
N GLU A 225 -1.66 10.88 -33.22
CA GLU A 225 -0.35 10.34 -32.84
C GLU A 225 -0.37 9.56 -31.52
N TRP A 226 -1.11 10.04 -30.52
CA TRP A 226 -1.15 9.41 -29.19
C TRP A 226 -1.70 7.97 -29.21
N PHE A 227 -2.73 7.68 -30.01
CA PHE A 227 -3.33 6.34 -30.08
C PHE A 227 -2.35 5.35 -30.72
N GLN A 228 -1.61 5.82 -31.72
CA GLN A 228 -0.56 5.03 -32.36
C GLN A 228 0.59 4.78 -31.38
N GLU A 229 1.02 5.78 -30.61
CA GLU A 229 2.04 5.64 -29.56
C GLU A 229 1.61 4.63 -28.48
N VAL A 230 0.37 4.74 -27.97
CA VAL A 230 -0.19 3.79 -26.97
C VAL A 230 -0.27 2.37 -27.53
N PHE A 231 -0.61 2.20 -28.82
CA PHE A 231 -0.61 0.90 -29.47
C PHE A 231 0.81 0.33 -29.70
N LYS A 232 1.80 1.18 -30.03
CA LYS A 232 3.21 0.76 -30.17
C LYS A 232 3.71 0.14 -28.86
N ILE A 233 3.36 0.72 -27.71
CA ILE A 233 3.77 0.23 -26.38
C ILE A 233 2.85 -0.84 -25.78
N ARG A 234 1.86 -1.37 -26.52
CA ARG A 234 0.86 -2.34 -26.01
C ARG A 234 1.43 -3.56 -25.28
N ARG A 235 2.65 -4.00 -25.62
CA ARG A 235 3.33 -5.12 -24.93
C ARG A 235 3.68 -4.82 -23.47
N GLN A 236 3.73 -3.55 -23.08
CA GLN A 236 4.08 -3.10 -21.71
C GLN A 236 2.86 -2.91 -20.80
N TRP A 237 1.64 -2.94 -21.34
CA TRP A 237 0.42 -2.65 -20.57
C TRP A 237 -0.79 -3.52 -20.89
N VAL A 238 -0.88 -4.11 -22.08
CA VAL A 238 -1.98 -5.02 -22.41
C VAL A 238 -1.78 -6.33 -21.67
N LEU A 239 -2.76 -6.66 -20.82
CA LEU A 239 -2.79 -7.89 -20.01
C LEU A 239 -2.63 -9.15 -20.87
N ALA A 240 -3.12 -9.15 -22.13
CA ALA A 240 -2.95 -10.25 -23.07
C ALA A 240 -1.49 -10.55 -23.44
N HIS A 241 -0.60 -9.53 -23.43
CA HIS A 241 0.84 -9.72 -23.65
C HIS A 241 1.59 -10.09 -22.36
N CYS A 242 0.94 -10.00 -21.20
CA CYS A 242 1.47 -10.44 -19.90
C CYS A 242 1.00 -11.85 -19.51
N ARG A 243 0.37 -12.59 -20.43
CA ARG A 243 -0.24 -13.91 -20.17
C ARG A 243 0.72 -15.01 -19.70
N TYR A 244 2.03 -14.81 -19.83
CA TYR A 244 3.06 -15.81 -19.47
C TYR A 244 3.93 -15.36 -18.28
N LEU A 245 3.52 -14.32 -17.55
CA LEU A 245 4.34 -13.69 -16.53
C LEU A 245 3.68 -13.87 -15.15
N ILE A 246 4.40 -14.48 -14.21
CA ILE A 246 3.97 -14.58 -12.81
C ILE A 246 4.14 -13.20 -12.20
N MET A 247 3.05 -12.43 -12.16
CA MET A 247 3.07 -11.03 -11.69
C MET A 247 2.39 -10.86 -10.34
N GLY A 248 2.27 -11.92 -9.55
CA GLY A 248 1.80 -11.79 -8.16
C GLY A 248 0.41 -11.19 -8.01
N SER A 249 -0.43 -11.20 -9.06
CA SER A 249 -1.68 -10.43 -9.18
C SER A 249 -1.56 -8.88 -9.12
N VAL A 250 -0.35 -8.31 -9.15
CA VAL A 250 -0.10 -6.85 -9.04
C VAL A 250 -0.73 -6.06 -10.20
N LEU A 251 -0.70 -6.58 -11.43
CA LEU A 251 -1.29 -5.92 -12.61
C LEU A 251 -2.80 -6.16 -12.80
N ARG A 252 -3.44 -7.00 -11.98
CA ARG A 252 -4.72 -7.64 -12.37
C ARG A 252 -5.93 -6.71 -12.35
N THR A 253 -5.92 -5.64 -11.54
CA THR A 253 -7.07 -4.75 -11.39
C THR A 253 -6.65 -3.31 -11.09
N THR A 254 -7.35 -2.34 -11.69
CA THR A 254 -7.25 -0.92 -11.31
C THR A 254 -7.53 -0.72 -9.82
N GLN A 255 -8.35 -1.61 -9.24
CA GLN A 255 -8.67 -1.69 -7.81
C GLN A 255 -7.43 -1.74 -6.91
N ARG A 256 -6.29 -2.28 -7.38
CA ARG A 256 -5.05 -2.30 -6.58
C ARG A 256 -4.46 -0.92 -6.42
N SER A 257 -4.22 -0.22 -7.53
CA SER A 257 -3.78 1.17 -7.51
C SER A 257 -4.80 2.07 -6.81
N GLU A 258 -6.10 1.79 -6.93
CA GLU A 258 -7.14 2.49 -6.15
C GLU A 258 -7.03 2.23 -4.65
N SER A 259 -6.74 0.99 -4.24
CA SER A 259 -6.58 0.62 -2.82
C SER A 259 -5.32 1.21 -2.20
N GLU A 260 -4.21 1.23 -2.94
CA GLU A 260 -2.98 1.92 -2.56
C GLU A 260 -3.25 3.41 -2.44
N ASN A 261 -3.95 3.98 -3.43
CA ASN A 261 -4.30 5.39 -3.41
C ASN A 261 -5.20 5.76 -2.23
N SER A 262 -6.21 4.95 -1.94
CA SER A 262 -7.05 5.11 -0.74
C SER A 262 -6.24 5.02 0.56
N PHE A 263 -5.26 4.12 0.62
CA PHE A 263 -4.38 3.93 1.77
C PHE A 263 -3.47 5.15 1.99
N PHE A 264 -2.78 5.61 0.94
CA PHE A 264 -1.82 6.72 1.02
C PHE A 264 -2.46 8.11 1.04
N LYS A 265 -3.72 8.27 0.60
CA LYS A 265 -4.49 9.52 0.77
C LYS A 265 -4.59 9.98 2.23
N LYS A 266 -4.46 9.07 3.20
CA LYS A 266 -4.43 9.40 4.63
C LYS A 266 -3.24 10.29 5.02
N PHE A 267 -2.22 10.38 4.17
CA PHE A 267 -1.05 11.24 4.38
C PHE A 267 -1.20 12.63 3.77
N GLU A 268 -2.23 12.89 2.97
CA GLU A 268 -2.40 14.17 2.28
C GLU A 268 -2.67 15.28 3.27
N ASN A 269 -1.66 16.13 3.47
CA ASN A 269 -1.81 17.41 4.14
C ASN A 269 -0.78 18.38 3.59
N SER A 270 -1.17 19.10 2.54
CA SER A 270 -0.33 20.12 1.90
C SER A 270 0.13 21.24 2.84
N SER A 271 -0.44 21.37 4.05
CA SER A 271 0.00 22.31 5.07
C SER A 271 0.90 21.70 6.16
N GLY A 272 1.11 20.38 6.12
CA GLY A 272 1.85 19.62 7.11
C GLY A 272 3.37 19.73 6.99
N THR A 273 4.04 19.62 8.12
CA THR A 273 5.50 19.52 8.25
C THR A 273 6.02 18.12 7.87
N LEU A 274 7.33 17.96 7.67
CA LEU A 274 7.94 16.63 7.43
C LEU A 274 7.81 15.74 8.67
N VAL A 275 7.93 16.32 9.87
CA VAL A 275 7.69 15.62 11.14
C VAL A 275 6.24 15.13 11.22
N GLU A 276 5.25 15.97 10.92
CA GLU A 276 3.84 15.55 10.89
C GLU A 276 3.56 14.48 9.82
N PHE A 277 4.22 14.55 8.66
CA PHE A 277 4.14 13.51 7.64
C PHE A 277 4.65 12.18 8.19
N TRP A 278 5.83 12.16 8.79
CA TRP A 278 6.43 10.95 9.36
C TRP A 278 5.57 10.32 10.47
N MET A 279 5.07 11.15 11.40
CA MET A 279 4.20 10.71 12.49
C MET A 279 2.95 9.99 11.98
N ARG A 280 2.39 10.44 10.85
CA ARG A 280 1.25 9.78 10.20
C ARG A 280 1.70 8.52 9.48
N PHE A 281 2.81 8.60 8.75
CA PHE A 281 3.43 7.46 8.06
C PHE A 281 3.59 6.26 9.00
N GLU A 282 4.18 6.46 10.17
CA GLU A 282 4.30 5.42 11.20
C GLU A 282 2.94 4.83 11.57
N SER A 283 1.92 5.66 11.86
CA SER A 283 0.59 5.20 12.28
C SER A 283 -0.13 4.36 11.20
N VAL A 284 0.02 4.71 9.94
CA VAL A 284 -0.67 4.01 8.84
C VAL A 284 0.07 2.73 8.44
N ILE A 285 1.41 2.72 8.50
CA ILE A 285 2.21 1.49 8.35
C ILE A 285 1.89 0.52 9.49
N ASP A 286 1.74 1.00 10.72
CA ASP A 286 1.30 0.19 11.86
C ASP A 286 -0.08 -0.44 11.60
N GLN A 287 -1.05 0.32 11.09
CA GLN A 287 -2.36 -0.20 10.69
C GLN A 287 -2.28 -1.30 9.61
N GLN A 288 -1.40 -1.13 8.61
CA GLN A 288 -1.16 -2.15 7.57
C GLN A 288 -0.64 -3.44 8.20
N ARG A 289 0.36 -3.34 9.07
CA ARG A 289 0.99 -4.48 9.76
C ARG A 289 0.04 -5.17 10.71
N HIS A 290 -0.75 -4.42 11.47
CA HIS A 290 -1.78 -5.00 12.34
C HIS A 290 -2.77 -5.84 11.55
N THR A 291 -3.21 -5.35 10.39
CA THR A 291 -4.10 -6.09 9.49
C THR A 291 -3.45 -7.39 8.99
N GLN A 292 -2.17 -7.35 8.61
CA GLN A 292 -1.42 -8.55 8.18
C GLN A 292 -1.26 -9.56 9.32
N LYS A 293 -0.83 -9.11 10.51
CA LYS A 293 -0.69 -9.94 11.71
C LYS A 293 -2.00 -10.62 12.09
N LYS A 294 -3.13 -9.94 11.96
CA LYS A 294 -4.45 -10.55 12.20
C LYS A 294 -4.70 -11.71 11.24
N LEU A 295 -4.43 -11.53 9.95
CA LEU A 295 -4.60 -12.59 8.95
C LEU A 295 -3.63 -13.76 9.17
N ASP A 296 -2.38 -13.48 9.59
CA ASP A 296 -1.43 -14.53 9.98
C ASP A 296 -1.88 -15.30 11.22
N ASN A 297 -2.43 -14.61 12.22
CA ASN A 297 -3.01 -15.23 13.40
C ASN A 297 -4.19 -16.14 13.04
N ASP A 298 -5.11 -15.67 12.18
CA ASP A 298 -6.25 -16.47 11.72
C ASP A 298 -5.77 -17.73 10.99
N ASN A 299 -4.75 -17.61 10.12
CA ASN A 299 -4.12 -18.75 9.44
C ASN A 299 -3.50 -19.79 10.38
N ARG A 300 -2.94 -19.35 11.52
CA ARG A 300 -2.28 -20.21 12.52
C ARG A 300 -3.28 -20.95 13.40
N HIS A 301 -4.39 -20.28 13.75
CA HIS A 301 -5.31 -20.76 14.78
C HIS A 301 -6.65 -21.24 14.25
N SER A 302 -6.89 -21.14 12.94
CA SER A 302 -8.10 -21.69 12.34
C SER A 302 -7.83 -22.32 10.97
N SER A 303 -8.69 -23.27 10.62
CA SER A 303 -8.67 -23.98 9.35
C SER A 303 -9.87 -23.52 8.52
N PRO A 304 -9.67 -23.26 7.22
CA PRO A 304 -10.78 -22.89 6.36
C PRO A 304 -11.73 -24.07 6.19
N LYS A 305 -13.02 -23.78 6.01
CA LYS A 305 -14.03 -24.82 5.79
C LYS A 305 -13.85 -25.42 4.40
N LEU A 306 -13.76 -26.74 4.33
CA LEU A 306 -13.77 -27.47 3.06
C LEU A 306 -15.20 -27.56 2.51
N LEU A 307 -15.38 -27.32 1.21
CA LEU A 307 -16.67 -27.33 0.53
C LEU A 307 -16.83 -28.54 -0.39
N THR A 308 -15.76 -29.27 -0.68
CA THR A 308 -15.78 -30.52 -1.43
C THR A 308 -15.18 -31.65 -0.60
N GLN A 309 -15.29 -32.88 -1.10
CA GLN A 309 -14.61 -34.05 -0.50
C GLN A 309 -13.28 -34.36 -1.22
N MET A 310 -12.80 -33.46 -2.09
CA MET A 310 -11.61 -33.72 -2.88
C MET A 310 -10.34 -33.60 -2.00
N PRO A 311 -9.46 -34.62 -1.98
CA PRO A 311 -8.23 -34.58 -1.18
C PRO A 311 -7.30 -33.40 -1.52
N ILE A 312 -7.29 -32.96 -2.78
CA ILE A 312 -6.48 -31.82 -3.23
C ILE A 312 -6.93 -30.50 -2.57
N GLU A 313 -8.21 -30.38 -2.21
CA GLU A 313 -8.73 -29.24 -1.47
C GLU A 313 -8.11 -29.17 -0.07
N ASN A 314 -8.07 -30.30 0.62
CA ASN A 314 -7.43 -30.41 1.94
C ASN A 314 -5.93 -30.08 1.85
N HIS A 315 -5.23 -30.52 0.78
CA HIS A 315 -3.84 -30.10 0.59
C HIS A 315 -3.73 -28.58 0.43
N GLY A 316 -4.56 -27.96 -0.41
CA GLY A 316 -4.60 -26.51 -0.58
C GLY A 316 -4.84 -25.74 0.72
N ALA A 317 -5.73 -26.24 1.59
CA ALA A 317 -6.04 -25.62 2.89
C ALA A 317 -4.85 -25.61 3.85
N ARG A 318 -3.93 -26.59 3.73
CA ARG A 318 -2.70 -26.65 4.52
C ARG A 318 -1.62 -25.72 3.96
N VAL A 319 -1.54 -25.59 2.63
CA VAL A 319 -0.50 -24.85 1.92
C VAL A 319 -0.78 -23.34 1.89
N TYR A 320 -1.95 -22.94 1.41
CA TYR A 320 -2.29 -21.54 1.14
C TYR A 320 -2.82 -20.81 2.35
N THR A 321 -2.58 -19.49 2.43
CA THR A 321 -3.31 -18.60 3.35
C THR A 321 -4.82 -18.71 3.12
N HIS A 322 -5.66 -18.41 4.10
CA HIS A 322 -7.12 -18.48 3.94
C HIS A 322 -7.59 -17.66 2.74
N VAL A 323 -7.07 -16.44 2.56
CA VAL A 323 -7.43 -15.57 1.44
C VAL A 323 -7.11 -16.21 0.08
N LEU A 324 -5.97 -16.89 -0.04
CA LEU A 324 -5.61 -17.60 -1.28
C LEU A 324 -6.35 -18.92 -1.42
N PHE A 325 -6.64 -19.59 -0.31
CA PHE A 325 -7.38 -20.83 -0.28
C PHE A 325 -8.81 -20.62 -0.77
N ASP A 326 -9.47 -19.52 -0.42
CA ASP A 326 -10.82 -19.22 -0.93
C ASP A 326 -10.84 -19.20 -2.47
N ASP A 327 -9.86 -18.53 -3.09
CA ASP A 327 -9.67 -18.49 -4.54
C ASP A 327 -9.38 -19.89 -5.14
N PHE A 328 -8.53 -20.67 -4.46
CA PHE A 328 -8.20 -22.03 -4.87
C PHE A 328 -9.41 -22.95 -4.76
N GLN A 329 -10.18 -22.85 -3.68
CA GLN A 329 -11.40 -23.61 -3.44
C GLN A 329 -12.45 -23.35 -4.51
N GLN A 330 -12.57 -22.11 -5.01
CA GLN A 330 -13.42 -21.83 -6.16
C GLN A 330 -12.97 -22.57 -7.43
N GLU A 331 -11.66 -22.70 -7.66
CA GLU A 331 -11.14 -23.52 -8.77
C GLU A 331 -11.38 -25.02 -8.55
N VAL A 332 -11.27 -25.50 -7.31
CA VAL A 332 -11.60 -26.90 -6.96
C VAL A 332 -13.08 -27.17 -7.22
N ILE A 333 -13.99 -26.36 -6.69
CA ILE A 333 -15.44 -26.51 -6.92
C ILE A 333 -15.73 -26.49 -8.42
N SER A 334 -15.14 -25.54 -9.16
CA SER A 334 -15.33 -25.41 -10.60
C SER A 334 -14.74 -26.58 -11.41
N SER A 335 -13.79 -27.33 -10.85
CA SER A 335 -13.26 -28.54 -11.50
C SER A 335 -14.25 -29.71 -11.44
N THR A 336 -15.14 -29.72 -10.45
CA THR A 336 -16.16 -30.78 -10.27
C THR A 336 -17.42 -30.57 -11.11
N ARG A 337 -17.65 -29.34 -11.60
CA ARG A 337 -18.89 -28.96 -12.28
C ARG A 337 -18.58 -28.09 -13.49
N GLY A 338 -19.01 -28.55 -14.67
CA GLY A 338 -18.95 -27.75 -15.89
C GLY A 338 -17.74 -27.99 -16.78
N LEU A 339 -16.91 -29.00 -16.52
CA LEU A 339 -15.87 -29.44 -17.46
C LEU A 339 -16.34 -30.70 -18.21
N SER A 340 -16.10 -30.73 -19.53
CA SER A 340 -16.37 -31.92 -20.35
C SER A 340 -15.19 -32.23 -21.26
N VAL A 341 -14.71 -33.48 -21.23
CA VAL A 341 -13.67 -33.97 -22.12
C VAL A 341 -14.22 -34.03 -23.54
N ARG A 342 -13.47 -33.47 -24.50
CA ARG A 342 -13.83 -33.46 -25.93
C ARG A 342 -12.91 -34.32 -26.76
N ALA A 343 -11.63 -34.37 -26.40
CA ALA A 343 -10.63 -35.20 -27.04
C ALA A 343 -9.53 -35.54 -26.03
N ILE A 344 -8.95 -36.72 -26.20
CA ILE A 344 -7.72 -37.15 -25.54
C ILE A 344 -6.80 -37.61 -26.66
N SER A 345 -5.56 -37.14 -26.63
CA SER A 345 -4.52 -37.55 -27.58
C SER A 345 -3.18 -37.66 -26.87
N GLU A 346 -2.24 -38.39 -27.43
CA GLU A 346 -0.89 -38.52 -26.87
C GLU A 346 0.13 -38.03 -27.91
N ARG A 347 1.11 -37.25 -27.47
CA ARG A 347 2.27 -36.85 -28.30
C ARG A 347 3.55 -36.96 -27.48
N ASN A 348 4.51 -37.74 -27.98
CA ASN A 348 5.83 -37.90 -27.36
C ASN A 348 5.77 -38.31 -25.88
N GLY A 349 4.83 -39.18 -25.50
CA GLY A 349 4.64 -39.62 -24.10
C GLY A 349 3.93 -38.61 -23.19
N VAL A 350 3.42 -37.50 -23.76
CA VAL A 350 2.62 -36.50 -23.03
C VAL A 350 1.15 -36.64 -23.43
N GLU A 351 0.28 -36.84 -22.43
CA GLU A 351 -1.17 -36.85 -22.65
C GLU A 351 -1.68 -35.41 -22.82
N ILE A 352 -2.47 -35.19 -23.86
CA ILE A 352 -3.12 -33.92 -24.16
C ILE A 352 -4.64 -34.14 -24.09
N THR A 353 -5.26 -33.56 -23.07
CA THR A 353 -6.71 -33.62 -22.86
C THR A 353 -7.34 -32.26 -23.16
N THR A 354 -8.24 -32.23 -24.15
CA THR A 354 -9.03 -31.04 -24.52
C THR A 354 -10.33 -31.00 -23.72
N LEU A 355 -10.47 -29.99 -22.87
CA LEU A 355 -11.62 -29.74 -22.00
C LEU A 355 -12.46 -28.59 -22.52
N LYS A 356 -13.78 -28.76 -22.60
CA LYS A 356 -14.74 -27.66 -22.73
C LYS A 356 -15.12 -27.17 -21.35
N ASP A 357 -14.76 -25.92 -21.05
CA ASP A 357 -15.19 -25.20 -19.85
C ASP A 357 -16.56 -24.56 -20.08
N GLY A 358 -17.58 -25.11 -19.44
CA GLY A 358 -18.96 -24.64 -19.53
C GLY A 358 -19.19 -23.29 -18.86
N LEU A 359 -18.32 -22.84 -17.95
CA LEU A 359 -18.44 -21.54 -17.30
C LEU A 359 -17.97 -20.40 -18.21
N VAL A 360 -16.99 -20.67 -19.08
CA VAL A 360 -16.41 -19.68 -20.00
C VAL A 360 -16.83 -19.93 -21.45
N GLY A 361 -17.40 -21.10 -21.75
CA GLY A 361 -17.82 -21.50 -23.10
C GLY A 361 -16.66 -21.78 -24.07
N LYS A 362 -15.43 -21.99 -23.56
CA LYS A 362 -14.21 -22.14 -24.37
C LYS A 362 -13.56 -23.52 -24.19
N LEU A 363 -12.72 -23.88 -25.15
CA LEU A 363 -11.89 -25.09 -25.10
C LEU A 363 -10.50 -24.76 -24.55
N PHE A 364 -9.98 -25.65 -23.71
CA PHE A 364 -8.63 -25.57 -23.17
C PHE A 364 -7.95 -26.93 -23.28
N ASP A 365 -6.67 -26.91 -23.65
CA ASP A 365 -5.84 -28.11 -23.67
C ASP A 365 -5.02 -28.16 -22.38
N VAL A 366 -5.02 -29.32 -21.75
CA VAL A 366 -4.14 -29.64 -20.62
C VAL A 366 -3.16 -30.69 -21.10
N GLN A 367 -1.87 -30.38 -21.01
CA GLN A 367 -0.81 -31.34 -21.31
C GLN A 367 -0.29 -31.86 -19.97
N PHE A 368 -0.24 -33.18 -19.82
CA PHE A 368 0.23 -33.83 -18.61
C PHE A 368 1.25 -34.91 -18.94
N ASP A 369 2.48 -34.70 -18.50
CA ASP A 369 3.53 -35.70 -18.50
C ASP A 369 3.52 -36.39 -17.14
N ILE A 370 3.01 -37.63 -17.12
CA ILE A 370 2.90 -38.42 -15.89
C ILE A 370 4.27 -38.87 -15.35
N ALA A 371 5.27 -39.04 -16.22
CA ALA A 371 6.60 -39.51 -15.83
C ALA A 371 7.37 -38.43 -15.06
N THR A 372 7.23 -37.17 -15.46
CA THR A 372 7.88 -36.01 -14.83
C THR A 372 6.98 -35.24 -13.87
N LEU A 373 5.68 -35.56 -13.84
CA LEU A 373 4.64 -34.80 -13.14
C LEU A 373 4.58 -33.33 -13.58
N GLN A 374 4.85 -33.05 -14.86
CA GLN A 374 4.70 -31.72 -15.44
C GLN A 374 3.30 -31.57 -16.06
N VAL A 375 2.59 -30.52 -15.68
CA VAL A 375 1.26 -30.19 -16.19
C VAL A 375 1.17 -28.73 -16.65
N CYS A 376 0.70 -28.49 -17.86
CA CYS A 376 0.45 -27.13 -18.34
C CYS A 376 -0.95 -27.02 -18.92
N CYS A 377 -1.52 -25.82 -18.90
CA CYS A 377 -2.85 -25.58 -19.43
C CYS A 377 -2.86 -24.32 -20.28
N THR A 378 -3.52 -24.37 -21.43
CA THR A 378 -3.63 -23.22 -22.34
C THR A 378 -4.43 -22.04 -21.75
N CYS A 379 -5.11 -22.23 -20.61
CA CYS A 379 -5.71 -21.12 -19.87
C CYS A 379 -4.67 -20.23 -19.15
N LEU A 380 -3.43 -20.69 -18.99
CA LEU A 380 -2.29 -19.98 -18.40
C LEU A 380 -2.54 -19.42 -16.99
N LYS A 381 -3.44 -20.00 -16.19
CA LYS A 381 -3.75 -19.46 -14.85
C LYS A 381 -2.54 -19.60 -13.92
N PHE A 382 -1.84 -20.72 -13.97
CA PHE A 382 -0.68 -20.97 -13.12
C PHE A 382 0.47 -20.03 -13.48
N GLU A 383 0.76 -19.88 -14.77
CA GLU A 383 1.79 -19.02 -15.32
C GLU A 383 1.52 -17.54 -15.05
N ARG A 384 0.24 -17.13 -14.94
CA ARG A 384 -0.15 -15.75 -14.62
C ARG A 384 -0.18 -15.45 -13.12
N CYS A 385 -0.69 -16.40 -12.34
CA CYS A 385 -1.09 -16.15 -10.96
C CYS A 385 -0.33 -17.00 -9.93
N GLY A 386 0.45 -17.99 -10.36
CA GLY A 386 1.10 -18.97 -9.48
C GLY A 386 0.12 -19.93 -8.79
N MET A 387 -1.07 -20.14 -9.35
CA MET A 387 -2.11 -21.02 -8.80
C MET A 387 -2.71 -21.88 -9.91
N ILE A 388 -2.79 -23.19 -9.68
CA ILE A 388 -3.37 -24.13 -10.64
C ILE A 388 -4.85 -23.83 -10.90
N CYS A 389 -5.30 -24.03 -12.13
CA CYS A 389 -6.70 -23.82 -12.53
C CYS A 389 -7.55 -25.08 -12.34
N ARG A 390 -8.86 -24.89 -12.41
CA ARG A 390 -9.86 -25.96 -12.48
C ARG A 390 -9.55 -27.05 -13.51
N HIS A 391 -8.95 -26.69 -14.66
CA HIS A 391 -8.56 -27.64 -15.71
C HIS A 391 -7.45 -28.57 -15.24
N ILE A 392 -6.38 -28.00 -14.66
CA ILE A 392 -5.27 -28.78 -14.09
C ILE A 392 -5.78 -29.65 -12.94
N ILE A 393 -6.58 -29.07 -12.03
CA ILE A 393 -7.16 -29.81 -10.90
C ILE A 393 -7.98 -31.02 -11.37
N SER A 394 -8.77 -30.86 -12.43
CA SER A 394 -9.57 -31.94 -13.03
C SER A 394 -8.69 -33.08 -13.54
N ILE A 395 -7.61 -32.79 -14.27
CA ILE A 395 -6.67 -33.80 -14.79
C ILE A 395 -5.87 -34.49 -13.67
N LEU A 396 -5.41 -33.74 -12.67
CA LEU A 396 -4.74 -34.34 -11.51
C LEU A 396 -5.68 -35.31 -10.78
N SER A 397 -6.94 -34.91 -10.60
CA SER A 397 -7.94 -35.72 -9.90
C SER A 397 -8.31 -36.99 -10.66
N SER A 398 -8.45 -36.92 -12.00
CA SER A 398 -8.72 -38.11 -12.82
C SER A 398 -7.55 -39.10 -12.83
N ASN A 399 -6.34 -38.62 -12.59
CA ASN A 399 -5.13 -39.44 -12.46
C ASN A 399 -4.83 -39.88 -11.01
N GLY A 400 -5.77 -39.67 -10.07
CA GLY A 400 -5.61 -40.08 -8.67
C GLY A 400 -4.61 -39.25 -7.86
N LEU A 401 -4.18 -38.09 -8.38
CA LEU A 401 -3.25 -37.21 -7.69
C LEU A 401 -3.99 -36.33 -6.68
N ASN A 402 -3.90 -36.73 -5.42
CA ASN A 402 -4.64 -36.18 -4.29
C ASN A 402 -4.04 -34.90 -3.69
N SER A 403 -3.04 -34.31 -4.33
CA SER A 403 -2.29 -33.18 -3.79
C SER A 403 -1.78 -32.29 -4.92
N ILE A 404 -1.73 -30.98 -4.65
CA ILE A 404 -0.99 -30.03 -5.49
C ILE A 404 0.45 -30.54 -5.63
N LEU A 405 0.91 -30.66 -6.87
CA LEU A 405 2.26 -31.08 -7.19
C LEU A 405 3.29 -30.05 -6.71
N ASP A 406 4.44 -30.49 -6.20
CA ASP A 406 5.43 -29.61 -5.56
C ASP A 406 5.91 -28.48 -6.47
N GLY A 407 6.13 -28.76 -7.76
CA GLY A 407 6.50 -27.76 -8.76
C GLY A 407 5.44 -26.67 -9.01
N TYR A 408 4.22 -26.89 -8.50
CA TYR A 408 3.07 -26.00 -8.64
C TYR A 408 2.67 -25.34 -7.32
N VAL A 409 3.45 -25.55 -6.25
CA VAL A 409 3.33 -24.83 -4.98
C VAL A 409 4.28 -23.64 -5.01
N VAL A 410 3.74 -22.45 -5.28
CA VAL A 410 4.56 -21.23 -5.30
C VAL A 410 4.79 -20.73 -3.89
N ARG A 411 6.06 -20.71 -3.45
CA ARG A 411 6.45 -20.40 -2.07
C ARG A 411 5.85 -19.11 -1.51
N ARG A 412 5.81 -18.03 -2.31
CA ARG A 412 5.26 -16.72 -1.91
C ARG A 412 3.78 -16.74 -1.55
N TRP A 413 3.04 -17.79 -1.92
CA TRP A 413 1.61 -17.94 -1.67
C TRP A 413 1.31 -18.82 -0.45
N CYS A 414 2.33 -19.43 0.12
CA CYS A 414 2.17 -20.35 1.24
C CYS A 414 2.00 -19.59 2.56
N LYS A 415 1.38 -20.23 3.57
CA LYS A 415 1.21 -19.67 4.92
C LYS A 415 2.52 -19.27 5.60
N ASP A 416 3.58 -20.00 5.31
CA ASP A 416 4.92 -19.84 5.88
C ASP A 416 5.88 -19.08 4.96
N ALA A 417 5.35 -18.32 3.97
CA ALA A 417 6.14 -17.63 2.93
C ALA A 417 7.20 -16.68 3.51
N VAL A 418 6.79 -15.83 4.45
CA VAL A 418 7.72 -15.18 5.38
C VAL A 418 8.05 -16.26 6.38
N GLY A 419 9.29 -16.75 6.40
CA GLY A 419 9.69 -17.87 7.24
C GLY A 419 9.30 -17.67 8.71
N ARG A 420 9.45 -18.69 9.54
CA ARG A 420 9.44 -18.50 11.00
C ARG A 420 10.64 -17.65 11.38
N THR A 421 10.65 -16.36 11.03
CA THR A 421 11.26 -15.41 11.92
C THR A 421 10.62 -15.75 13.26
N VAL A 422 11.45 -16.10 14.25
CA VAL A 422 11.17 -15.63 15.61
C VAL A 422 10.75 -14.23 15.32
N ASP A 423 9.44 -13.99 15.41
CA ASP A 423 8.95 -12.66 15.16
C ASP A 423 9.95 -11.88 16.05
N HIS A 424 10.62 -10.88 15.49
CA HIS A 424 10.46 -9.66 16.24
C HIS A 424 8.93 -9.48 16.20
N VAL A 425 8.22 -10.24 17.09
CA VAL A 425 7.24 -9.73 18.00
C VAL A 425 7.96 -8.46 18.27
N ASP A 426 7.47 -7.32 17.75
CA ASP A 426 7.83 -6.05 18.35
C ASP A 426 7.79 -6.43 19.80
N VAL A 427 8.96 -6.73 20.43
CA VAL A 427 9.00 -7.62 21.62
C VAL A 427 7.95 -6.96 22.42
N ILE A 428 6.76 -7.56 22.63
CA ILE A 428 5.62 -6.65 22.92
C ILE A 428 6.09 -6.06 24.19
N ASP A 429 6.51 -4.79 24.15
CA ASP A 429 7.71 -4.43 24.93
C ASP A 429 7.36 -4.92 26.30
N GLY A 430 8.12 -5.87 26.87
CA GLY A 430 7.57 -6.66 28.00
C GLY A 430 6.95 -5.68 29.01
N ARG A 431 7.63 -4.53 29.10
CA ARG A 431 7.18 -3.22 29.52
C ARG A 431 5.88 -2.66 28.90
N GLN A 432 5.72 -2.32 27.61
CA GLN A 432 4.41 -1.94 27.01
C GLN A 432 3.23 -2.90 27.28
N VAL A 433 3.41 -4.23 27.26
CA VAL A 433 2.33 -5.15 27.67
C VAL A 433 2.05 -5.05 29.17
N GLN A 434 3.09 -4.97 29.99
CA GLN A 434 2.96 -4.70 31.43
C GLN A 434 2.28 -3.36 31.68
N LEU A 435 2.61 -2.31 30.92
CA LEU A 435 2.01 -0.98 31.01
C LEU A 435 0.56 -1.00 30.55
N THR A 436 0.23 -1.76 29.50
CA THR A 436 -1.16 -1.91 29.04
C THR A 436 -2.00 -2.64 30.08
N ARG A 437 -1.47 -3.73 30.67
CA ARG A 437 -2.12 -4.44 31.78
C ARG A 437 -2.29 -3.55 32.99
N LEU A 438 -1.25 -2.81 33.37
CA LEU A 438 -1.30 -1.82 34.45
C LEU A 438 -2.37 -0.76 34.17
N TRP A 439 -2.46 -0.25 32.95
CA TRP A 439 -3.52 0.68 32.55
C TRP A 439 -4.90 0.05 32.72
N SER A 440 -5.10 -1.20 32.27
CA SER A 440 -6.37 -1.92 32.47
C SER A 440 -6.70 -2.09 33.95
N GLU A 441 -5.75 -2.50 34.78
CA GLU A 441 -5.93 -2.66 36.22
C GLU A 441 -6.27 -1.32 36.90
N VAL A 442 -5.58 -0.24 36.53
CA VAL A 442 -5.90 1.13 37.00
C VAL A 442 -7.30 1.54 36.56
N TYR A 443 -7.67 1.30 35.30
CA TYR A 443 -9.01 1.63 34.79
C TYR A 443 -10.12 0.84 35.49
N GLU A 444 -9.92 -0.45 35.73
CA GLU A 444 -10.84 -1.30 36.49
C GLU A 444 -10.96 -0.83 37.93
N THR A 445 -9.84 -0.51 38.58
CA THR A 445 -9.80 0.02 39.95
C THR A 445 -10.54 1.35 40.04
N VAL A 446 -10.28 2.29 39.12
CA VAL A 446 -11.02 3.56 39.01
C VAL A 446 -12.50 3.32 38.72
N GLY A 447 -12.84 2.28 37.96
CA GLY A 447 -14.21 1.84 37.71
C GLY A 447 -14.94 1.39 38.97
N LEU A 448 -14.29 0.61 39.83
CA LEU A 448 -14.82 0.18 41.13
C LEU A 448 -15.00 1.37 42.08
N LEU A 449 -14.04 2.29 42.08
CA LEU A 449 -14.08 3.50 42.90
C LEU A 449 -15.25 4.46 42.57
N LYS A 450 -15.90 4.32 41.41
CA LYS A 450 -17.11 5.09 41.09
C LYS A 450 -18.27 4.82 42.05
N ALA A 451 -18.26 3.66 42.72
CA ALA A 451 -19.25 3.25 43.71
C ALA A 451 -18.73 3.29 45.16
N SER A 452 -17.48 3.74 45.36
CA SER A 452 -16.80 3.80 46.67
C SER A 452 -16.90 5.19 47.31
N ASP A 453 -16.53 5.28 48.58
CA ASP A 453 -16.49 6.53 49.34
C ASP A 453 -15.27 7.38 48.95
N LYS A 454 -15.33 8.69 49.26
CA LYS A 454 -14.29 9.67 48.91
C LYS A 454 -12.91 9.33 49.50
N ASP A 455 -12.88 8.68 50.66
CA ASP A 455 -11.65 8.33 51.36
C ASP A 455 -10.84 7.25 50.61
N ASP A 456 -11.51 6.33 49.92
CA ASP A 456 -10.86 5.30 49.09
C ASP A 456 -10.22 5.92 47.84
N ILE A 457 -10.88 6.92 47.26
CA ILE A 457 -10.36 7.68 46.10
C ILE A 457 -9.11 8.45 46.51
N GLU A 458 -9.16 9.17 47.64
CA GLU A 458 -8.02 9.97 48.12
C GLU A 458 -6.83 9.07 48.52
N SER A 459 -7.11 7.89 49.08
CA SER A 459 -6.10 6.89 49.42
C SER A 459 -5.35 6.40 48.17
N LEU A 460 -6.07 6.06 47.10
CA LEU A 460 -5.44 5.65 45.84
C LEU A 460 -4.67 6.81 45.19
N CYS A 461 -5.24 8.03 45.21
CA CYS A 461 -4.55 9.22 44.71
C CYS A 461 -3.23 9.48 45.43
N THR A 462 -3.20 9.30 46.75
CA THR A 462 -2.00 9.44 47.57
C THR A 462 -0.97 8.37 47.21
N LEU A 463 -1.38 7.10 47.11
CA LEU A 463 -0.48 6.01 46.75
C LEU A 463 0.15 6.18 45.36
N ILE A 464 -0.63 6.65 44.37
CA ILE A 464 -0.11 6.96 43.02
C ILE A 464 0.87 8.14 43.08
N ARG A 465 0.60 9.15 43.91
CA ARG A 465 1.47 10.32 44.07
C ARG A 465 2.80 9.94 44.68
N ASP A 466 2.78 9.16 45.76
CA ASP A 466 3.99 8.67 46.44
C ASP A 466 4.83 7.79 45.50
N PHE A 467 4.17 6.92 44.72
CA PHE A 467 4.87 6.11 43.71
C PHE A 467 5.45 6.97 42.58
N ARG A 468 4.77 8.05 42.17
CA ARG A 468 5.31 8.99 41.19
C ARG A 468 6.57 9.69 41.70
N GLU A 469 6.59 10.10 42.97
CA GLU A 469 7.75 10.77 43.58
C GLU A 469 8.97 9.84 43.68
N THR A 470 8.75 8.54 43.88
CA THR A 470 9.87 7.56 43.83
C THR A 470 10.42 7.32 42.42
N LEU A 471 9.63 7.52 41.38
CA LEU A 471 10.05 7.35 39.98
C LEU A 471 10.81 8.56 39.40
N ASP A 472 10.57 9.76 39.93
CA ASP A 472 11.16 11.01 39.44
C ASP A 472 11.72 11.83 40.62
N PRO A 473 12.92 11.47 41.14
CA PRO A 473 13.49 12.07 42.35
C PRO A 473 13.96 13.52 42.14
N THR A 474 13.96 14.02 40.90
CA THR A 474 14.41 15.37 40.54
C THR A 474 13.41 16.04 39.61
N THR A 475 12.54 16.87 40.17
CA THR A 475 11.75 17.85 39.42
C THR A 475 12.66 18.98 38.89
N GLU A 476 13.62 18.66 38.01
CA GLU A 476 14.21 19.71 37.17
C GLU A 476 13.11 20.21 36.22
N GLU A 477 12.81 21.50 36.27
CA GLU A 477 11.93 22.14 35.29
C GLU A 477 12.53 21.98 33.89
N LEU A 478 12.09 20.93 33.19
CA LEU A 478 12.42 20.73 31.79
C LEU A 478 11.96 21.97 31.03
N THR A 479 12.89 22.60 30.32
CA THR A 479 12.51 23.71 29.43
C THR A 479 11.41 23.24 28.49
N LYS A 480 10.47 24.14 28.17
CA LYS A 480 9.35 23.86 27.26
C LYS A 480 9.79 23.24 25.93
N GLU A 481 10.97 23.61 25.43
CA GLU A 481 11.57 23.01 24.24
C GLU A 481 11.96 21.54 24.44
N HIS A 482 12.61 21.22 25.56
CA HIS A 482 13.01 19.86 25.88
C HIS A 482 11.79 18.93 26.07
N GLU A 483 10.72 19.43 26.69
CA GLU A 483 9.46 18.68 26.82
C GLU A 483 8.84 18.35 25.45
N ILE A 484 8.78 19.33 24.54
CA ILE A 484 8.29 19.09 23.16
C ILE A 484 9.20 18.09 22.43
N GLN A 485 10.51 18.18 22.61
CA GLN A 485 11.48 17.28 22.01
C GLN A 485 11.25 15.82 22.43
N GLN A 486 11.06 15.58 23.73
CA GLN A 486 10.73 14.26 24.27
C GLN A 486 9.41 13.72 23.73
N LEU A 487 8.36 14.55 23.69
CA LEU A 487 7.02 14.15 23.23
C LEU A 487 7.00 13.75 21.74
N LEU A 488 7.83 14.39 20.92
CA LEU A 488 8.01 14.04 19.51
C LEU A 488 8.95 12.84 19.31
N GLY A 489 9.57 12.33 20.37
CA GLY A 489 10.47 11.18 20.34
C GLY A 489 11.84 11.48 19.73
N PHE A 490 12.36 12.69 19.90
CA PHE A 490 13.73 13.03 19.57
C PHE A 490 14.59 12.98 20.84
N ASN A 491 15.68 12.21 20.87
CA ASN A 491 16.63 12.27 21.98
C ASN A 491 17.49 13.54 21.85
N THR A 492 18.04 14.03 22.96
CA THR A 492 19.05 15.10 22.96
C THR A 492 20.30 14.62 22.22
N ALA A 493 20.43 15.01 20.96
CA ALA A 493 21.66 14.81 20.22
C ALA A 493 22.79 15.56 20.93
N LYS A 494 23.80 14.82 21.43
CA LYS A 494 25.07 15.40 21.90
C LYS A 494 25.90 15.87 20.70
N ASN A 495 25.38 16.79 19.89
CA ASN A 495 26.17 17.38 18.81
C ASN A 495 26.86 18.64 19.31
N LYS A 496 27.97 18.44 20.04
CA LYS A 496 29.07 19.40 20.03
C LYS A 496 29.72 19.34 18.64
N GLY A 497 29.37 20.28 17.76
CA GLY A 497 30.25 20.71 16.67
C GLY A 497 29.80 20.46 15.22
N SER A 498 29.80 21.57 14.45
CA SER A 498 30.32 21.69 13.07
C SER A 498 29.45 21.42 11.83
N GLY A 499 28.12 21.60 11.90
CA GLY A 499 27.28 21.67 10.69
C GLY A 499 26.44 22.95 10.64
N LYS A 500 26.35 23.61 9.48
CA LYS A 500 25.33 24.65 9.25
C LYS A 500 23.95 24.00 9.43
N ARG A 501 23.06 24.62 10.22
CA ARG A 501 21.68 24.14 10.48
C ARG A 501 20.93 23.97 9.16
N MET A 502 20.19 22.87 8.98
CA MET A 502 19.29 22.74 7.81
C MET A 502 18.23 23.84 7.86
N LEU A 503 18.09 24.57 6.76
CA LEU A 503 17.19 25.72 6.71
C LEU A 503 15.77 25.25 6.40
N SER A 504 14.81 25.84 7.13
CA SER A 504 13.39 25.76 6.83
C SER A 504 13.09 26.59 5.59
N THR A 505 12.36 26.00 4.65
CA THR A 505 12.03 26.46 3.30
C THR A 505 11.31 27.81 3.24
N LYS A 506 11.02 28.43 4.38
CA LYS A 506 10.55 29.83 4.49
C LYS A 506 11.58 30.86 3.99
N ALA A 507 12.87 30.52 3.97
CA ALA A 507 13.89 31.38 3.34
C ALA A 507 13.90 31.30 1.80
N VAL A 508 13.26 30.28 1.21
CA VAL A 508 13.33 29.99 -0.25
C VAL A 508 11.97 30.15 -0.96
N ALA A 509 10.86 30.22 -0.20
CA ALA A 509 9.51 30.36 -0.75
C ALA A 509 9.29 31.63 -1.60
N VAL A 510 10.13 32.66 -1.46
CA VAL A 510 10.07 33.89 -2.26
C VAL A 510 10.78 33.74 -3.63
N ALA A 511 11.62 32.71 -3.84
CA ALA A 511 12.42 32.55 -5.06
C ALA A 511 12.01 31.38 -5.99
N LYS A 512 11.12 30.46 -5.59
CA LYS A 512 10.72 29.28 -6.42
C LYS A 512 9.26 29.30 -6.89
N ALA A 513 8.67 30.49 -7.05
CA ALA A 513 7.35 30.69 -7.66
C ALA A 513 7.36 30.46 -9.19
N ALA A 514 7.82 29.29 -9.64
CA ALA A 514 7.63 28.78 -11.01
C ALA A 514 8.06 27.30 -11.07
N LYS A 515 7.33 26.38 -10.44
CA LYS A 515 7.41 24.97 -10.87
C LYS A 515 6.67 24.88 -12.22
N PRO A 516 7.26 24.33 -13.29
CA PRO A 516 6.48 23.96 -14.47
C PRO A 516 5.41 22.97 -14.01
N LYS A 517 4.13 23.30 -14.25
CA LYS A 517 3.02 22.40 -13.99
C LYS A 517 3.28 21.10 -14.77
N ARG A 518 3.27 19.96 -14.09
CA ARG A 518 3.14 18.66 -14.75
C ARG A 518 1.91 18.73 -15.68
N LEU A 519 2.11 18.40 -16.96
CA LEU A 519 1.04 18.30 -17.96
C LEU A 519 0.04 17.17 -17.67
N CYS A 520 0.14 16.45 -16.56
CA CYS A 520 -0.84 15.41 -16.18
C CYS A 520 -2.11 15.99 -15.54
N GLY A 521 -2.07 17.20 -14.94
CA GLY A 521 -3.21 17.77 -14.21
C GLY A 521 -4.24 18.50 -15.07
N ASN A 522 -3.83 19.09 -16.20
CA ASN A 522 -4.71 19.93 -17.03
C ASN A 522 -5.37 19.19 -18.20
N PHE A 523 -5.10 17.90 -18.39
CA PHE A 523 -5.74 17.13 -19.47
C PHE A 523 -7.17 16.70 -19.09
N LEU A 524 -7.40 16.36 -17.81
CA LEU A 524 -8.72 15.98 -17.29
C LEU A 524 -9.78 17.09 -17.41
N GLN A 525 -9.40 18.37 -17.22
CA GLN A 525 -10.32 19.50 -17.32
C GLN A 525 -10.72 19.87 -18.76
N ARG A 526 -9.86 19.59 -19.76
CA ARG A 526 -10.19 19.84 -21.17
C ARG A 526 -10.97 18.70 -21.83
N VAL A 527 -10.84 17.47 -21.32
CA VAL A 527 -11.58 16.31 -21.85
C VAL A 527 -12.98 16.21 -21.24
N THR A 528 -13.17 16.58 -19.97
CA THR A 528 -14.51 16.57 -19.34
C THR A 528 -15.46 17.60 -19.94
N SER A 529 -14.99 18.79 -20.33
CA SER A 529 -15.87 19.82 -20.94
C SER A 529 -16.33 19.46 -22.36
N VAL A 530 -15.59 18.60 -23.07
CA VAL A 530 -15.94 18.12 -24.41
C VAL A 530 -16.84 16.88 -24.31
N PHE A 531 -16.59 15.98 -23.36
CA PHE A 531 -17.40 14.77 -23.19
C PHE A 531 -18.74 14.98 -22.48
N GLN A 532 -18.86 15.94 -21.55
CA GLN A 532 -20.17 16.27 -20.93
C GLN A 532 -21.18 16.85 -21.92
N ARG A 533 -20.76 17.28 -23.12
CA ARG A 533 -21.67 17.69 -24.21
C ARG A 533 -22.07 16.55 -25.16
N LEU A 534 -21.43 15.38 -25.07
CA LEU A 534 -21.60 14.29 -26.05
C LEU A 534 -22.34 13.04 -25.49
N THR A 535 -22.56 12.93 -24.18
CA THR A 535 -23.23 11.76 -23.56
C THR A 535 -24.69 11.98 -23.18
N LEU A 536 -25.48 12.70 -23.99
CA LEU A 536 -26.93 12.92 -23.75
C LEU A 536 -27.83 12.52 -24.94
N GLY A 537 -27.34 11.70 -25.87
CA GLY A 537 -28.18 11.11 -26.92
C GLY A 537 -28.34 9.60 -26.72
N VAL A 538 -29.55 9.13 -26.40
CA VAL A 538 -29.89 7.71 -26.48
C VAL A 538 -30.15 7.39 -27.96
N MET A 539 -29.37 6.48 -28.55
CA MET A 539 -29.64 5.93 -29.88
C MET A 539 -30.67 4.80 -29.76
N LEU A 540 -31.76 4.88 -30.52
CA LEU A 540 -32.73 3.79 -30.67
C LEU A 540 -32.57 3.19 -32.08
N PHE A 541 -32.49 1.86 -32.12
CA PHE A 541 -32.45 1.08 -33.36
C PHE A 541 -33.87 0.69 -33.77
N ASP A 542 -34.28 1.12 -34.97
CA ASP A 542 -35.53 0.67 -35.58
C ASP A 542 -35.26 -0.55 -36.46
N ALA A 543 -35.70 -1.72 -35.97
CA ALA A 543 -35.51 -3.00 -36.64
C ALA A 543 -36.31 -3.13 -37.96
N THR A 544 -37.30 -2.27 -38.20
CA THR A 544 -38.08 -2.30 -39.46
C THR A 544 -37.44 -1.50 -40.59
N SER A 545 -36.71 -0.43 -40.27
CA SER A 545 -36.04 0.42 -41.28
C SER A 545 -34.54 0.20 -41.39
N GLY A 546 -33.93 -0.53 -40.45
CA GLY A 546 -32.50 -0.83 -40.47
C GLY A 546 -31.60 0.40 -40.27
N SER A 547 -32.12 1.45 -39.63
CA SER A 547 -31.40 2.71 -39.41
C SER A 547 -31.40 3.14 -37.94
N TRP A 548 -30.35 3.88 -37.55
CA TRP A 548 -30.17 4.44 -36.21
C TRP A 548 -30.61 5.91 -36.21
N SER A 549 -31.40 6.32 -35.22
CA SER A 549 -31.76 7.74 -35.02
C SER A 549 -31.45 8.20 -33.59
N VAL A 550 -31.05 9.48 -33.47
CA VAL A 550 -30.72 10.14 -32.20
C VAL A 550 -31.86 11.09 -31.84
N THR A 551 -32.50 10.90 -30.69
CA THR A 551 -33.49 11.86 -30.16
C THR A 551 -32.92 12.58 -28.94
N SER A 552 -32.99 13.91 -28.96
CA SER A 552 -32.58 14.77 -27.85
C SER A 552 -33.70 14.86 -26.80
N VAL A 553 -33.46 14.33 -25.60
CA VAL A 553 -34.36 14.55 -24.46
C VAL A 553 -33.94 15.83 -23.73
N LEU A 554 -34.61 16.95 -24.03
CA LEU A 554 -34.54 18.16 -23.23
C LEU A 554 -35.47 18.01 -22.01
N HIS A 555 -34.92 17.74 -20.83
CA HIS A 555 -35.64 17.95 -19.57
C HIS A 555 -35.67 19.45 -19.28
N ARG A 556 -36.87 20.04 -19.23
CA ARG A 556 -37.12 21.38 -18.67
C ARG A 556 -37.15 21.28 -17.15
N GLU A 557 -36.33 22.10 -16.50
CA GLU A 557 -36.37 22.37 -15.07
C GLU A 557 -37.68 23.10 -14.70
N THR A 558 -38.31 22.65 -13.62
CA THR A 558 -39.10 23.48 -12.67
C THR A 558 -38.68 23.09 -11.28
#